data_AF-A0AA36F1K0-F1
#
_entry.id   AF-A0AA36F1K0-F1
#
_cell.length_a   1.000
_cell.length_b   1.000
_cell.length_c   1.000
_cell.angle_alpha   90.00
_cell.angle_beta   90.00
_cell.angle_gamma   90.00
#
_symmetry.space_group_name_H-M   'P 1'
#
loop_
_entity.id
_entity.type
_entity.pdbx_description
1 polymer ?
#
loop_
_entity_poly.entity_id
_entity_poly.type
_entity_poly.pdbx_seq_one_letter_code
_entity_poly.pdbx_strand_id
1 'polypeptide(L)'
;MAPSDKQWKYEAGFKLKVVAYAKSDNNCAAAREYSPLVKFKSHLYYEEKDYVSEAEKNLQISPGSKLITYKNGEIQGIMFTDIFEGVYHPSVSLYKNATVSVNFGPNFKYPPKDCGPYTPMSRAAGEAMVEYSLADVIYHIENEGNTPEF
;
A
#
# COMPACT_ATOMS: atom_id res chain seq x y z
N MET A 1 8.22 -16.28 -6.55
CA MET A 1 9.56 -16.50 -7.15
C MET A 1 9.63 -15.63 -8.41
N ALA A 2 10.57 -14.67 -8.50
CA ALA A 2 10.58 -13.71 -9.63
C ALA A 2 10.81 -14.44 -10.96
N PRO A 3 9.98 -14.23 -12.00
CA PRO A 3 10.16 -14.92 -13.26
C PRO A 3 11.28 -14.27 -14.07
N SER A 4 12.37 -15.03 -14.32
CA SER A 4 13.40 -14.86 -15.38
C SER A 4 14.14 -13.51 -15.45
N ASP A 5 15.45 -13.55 -15.76
CA ASP A 5 16.38 -12.43 -15.96
C ASP A 5 16.02 -11.49 -17.14
N LYS A 6 14.78 -11.02 -17.21
CA LYS A 6 14.33 -10.07 -18.21
C LYS A 6 14.71 -8.67 -17.72
N GLN A 7 15.86 -8.18 -18.18
CA GLN A 7 16.28 -6.81 -17.90
C GLN A 7 15.38 -5.83 -18.67
N TRP A 8 14.43 -5.23 -17.96
CA TRP A 8 13.51 -4.24 -18.53
C TRP A 8 14.27 -2.96 -18.89
N LYS A 9 14.27 -2.60 -20.17
CA LYS A 9 14.81 -1.32 -20.64
C LYS A 9 13.68 -0.30 -20.72
N TYR A 10 13.83 0.79 -19.98
CA TYR A 10 12.91 1.91 -20.02
C TYR A 10 13.58 3.12 -20.64
N GLU A 11 12.85 3.83 -21.50
CA GLU A 11 13.29 5.05 -22.18
C GLU A 11 12.69 6.26 -21.48
N ALA A 12 13.29 7.45 -21.60
CA ALA A 12 12.74 8.66 -21.01
C ALA A 12 11.32 8.96 -21.52
N GLY A 13 10.45 9.49 -20.64
CA GLY A 13 9.09 9.93 -21.00
C GLY A 13 8.01 8.84 -21.04
N PHE A 14 8.35 7.59 -20.73
CA PHE A 14 7.37 6.51 -20.59
C PHE A 14 6.41 6.70 -19.41
N LYS A 15 5.20 6.17 -19.53
CA LYS A 15 4.23 6.05 -18.45
C LYS A 15 4.18 4.61 -17.98
N LEU A 16 4.70 4.37 -16.78
CA LEU A 16 4.61 3.08 -16.12
C LEU A 16 3.32 3.01 -15.31
N LYS A 17 2.67 1.86 -15.38
CA LYS A 17 1.58 1.51 -14.47
C LYS A 17 1.87 0.15 -13.85
N VAL A 18 1.54 0.04 -12.57
CA VAL A 18 1.60 -1.19 -11.80
C VAL A 18 0.18 -1.54 -11.37
N VAL A 19 -0.22 -2.79 -11.58
CA VAL A 19 -1.47 -3.35 -11.07
C VAL A 19 -1.11 -4.54 -10.19
N ALA A 20 -1.46 -4.45 -8.91
CA ALA A 20 -1.28 -5.54 -7.97
C ALA A 20 -2.59 -6.30 -7.80
N TYR A 21 -2.50 -7.62 -7.80
CA TYR A 21 -3.56 -8.53 -7.42
C TYR A 21 -3.13 -9.18 -6.12
N ALA A 22 -3.87 -8.86 -5.06
CA ALA A 22 -3.78 -9.56 -3.79
C ALA A 22 -5.10 -10.27 -3.54
N LYS A 23 -5.05 -11.39 -2.84
CA LYS A 23 -6.25 -12.06 -2.36
C LYS A 23 -6.85 -11.19 -1.26
N SER A 24 -8.15 -10.90 -1.38
CA SER A 24 -8.91 -10.20 -0.35
C SER A 24 -9.23 -11.18 0.75
N ASP A 25 -8.52 -11.11 1.87
CA ASP A 25 -8.96 -11.75 3.11
C ASP A 25 -9.84 -10.74 3.86
N ASN A 26 -11.07 -11.14 4.18
CA ASN A 26 -12.12 -10.27 4.73
C ASN A 26 -11.90 -9.91 6.21
N ASN A 27 -10.68 -10.02 6.72
CA ASN A 27 -10.37 -9.62 8.08
C ASN A 27 -10.07 -8.12 8.08
N CYS A 28 -11.02 -7.34 8.61
CA CYS A 28 -10.80 -5.94 8.95
C CYS A 28 -9.73 -5.87 10.05
N ALA A 29 -8.46 -5.72 9.66
CA ALA A 29 -7.32 -5.81 10.57
C ALA A 29 -6.97 -4.47 11.25
N ALA A 30 -7.84 -3.47 11.21
CA ALA A 30 -7.59 -2.20 11.89
C ALA A 30 -8.00 -2.27 13.36
N ALA A 31 -7.42 -3.21 14.13
CA ALA A 31 -7.40 -3.08 15.58
C ALA A 31 -6.26 -2.10 15.91
N ARG A 32 -6.62 -0.91 16.41
CA ARG A 32 -5.64 0.14 16.70
C ARG A 32 -5.15 -0.01 18.13
N GLU A 33 -3.83 -0.11 18.31
CA GLU A 33 -3.20 -0.07 19.62
C GLU A 33 -3.05 1.38 20.11
N TYR A 34 -2.84 1.54 21.42
CA TYR A 34 -2.58 2.85 22.03
C TYR A 34 -1.38 3.54 21.35
N SER A 35 -1.62 4.73 20.79
CA SER A 35 -0.61 5.56 20.15
C SER A 35 -0.38 6.82 20.98
N PRO A 36 0.77 6.98 21.68
CA PRO A 36 1.02 8.15 22.50
C PRO A 36 1.13 9.43 21.66
N LEU A 37 0.65 10.54 22.22
CA LEU A 37 0.74 11.85 21.61
C LEU A 37 2.04 12.54 22.03
N VAL A 38 2.81 13.03 21.05
CA VAL A 38 4.09 13.69 21.26
C VAL A 38 4.06 15.09 20.67
N LYS A 39 4.60 16.07 21.41
CA LYS A 39 4.77 17.45 20.92
C LYS A 39 6.16 17.66 20.35
N PHE A 40 6.26 17.97 19.07
CA PHE A 40 7.52 18.28 18.38
C PHE A 40 7.39 19.55 17.55
N LYS A 41 8.32 20.50 17.73
CA LYS A 41 8.34 21.80 17.01
C LYS A 41 6.96 22.49 16.96
N SER A 42 6.29 22.58 18.10
CA SER A 42 4.95 23.19 18.26
C SER A 42 3.79 22.46 17.56
N HIS A 43 3.99 21.26 17.05
CA HIS A 43 2.95 20.40 16.46
C HIS A 43 2.80 19.12 17.29
N LEU A 44 1.63 18.48 17.20
CA LEU A 44 1.30 17.23 17.87
C LEU A 44 1.33 16.08 16.85
N TYR A 45 1.91 14.96 17.24
CA TYR A 45 2.05 13.76 16.43
C TYR A 45 1.68 12.53 17.24
N TYR A 46 1.10 11.51 16.60
CA TYR A 46 0.97 10.18 17.19
C TYR A 46 2.22 9.38 16.88
N GLU A 47 2.74 8.65 17.87
CA GLU A 47 3.79 7.65 17.68
C GLU A 47 3.14 6.27 17.58
N GLU A 48 3.40 5.57 16.48
CA GLU A 48 2.97 4.20 16.25
C GLU A 48 4.18 3.27 16.29
N LYS A 49 4.02 2.07 16.83
CA LYS A 49 5.08 1.06 16.90
C LYS A 49 5.01 0.14 15.68
N ASP A 50 6.10 0.06 14.93
CA ASP A 50 6.23 -0.90 13.83
C ASP A 50 6.91 -2.20 14.31
N TYR A 51 6.25 -3.34 14.11
CA TYR A 51 6.80 -4.66 14.45
C TYR A 51 7.42 -5.36 13.23
N VAL A 52 8.29 -4.66 12.51
CA VAL A 52 8.86 -5.12 11.22
C VAL A 52 9.56 -6.49 11.33
N SER A 53 10.41 -6.67 12.35
CA SER A 53 11.19 -7.90 12.52
C SER A 53 10.36 -9.13 12.87
N GLU A 54 9.17 -8.94 13.45
CA GLU A 54 8.23 -10.04 13.72
C GLU A 54 7.42 -10.38 12.48
N ALA A 55 6.99 -9.37 11.74
CA ALA A 55 6.31 -9.54 10.46
C ALA A 55 7.19 -10.31 9.45
N GLU A 56 8.48 -9.99 9.36
CA GLU A 56 9.43 -10.67 8.46
C GLU A 56 9.59 -12.17 8.76
N LYS A 57 9.53 -12.57 10.04
CA LYS A 57 9.66 -13.98 10.44
C LYS A 57 8.41 -14.80 10.12
N ASN A 58 7.25 -14.15 10.05
CA ASN A 58 5.96 -14.80 9.87
C ASN A 58 5.41 -14.67 8.45
N LEU A 59 6.23 -14.24 7.48
CA LEU A 59 5.81 -14.05 6.08
C LEU A 59 5.27 -15.36 5.48
N GLN A 60 3.97 -15.35 5.18
CA GLN A 60 3.30 -16.39 4.41
C GLN A 60 3.17 -15.96 2.96
N ILE A 61 3.30 -16.90 2.02
CA ILE A 61 3.06 -16.62 0.61
C ILE A 61 1.55 -16.57 0.38
N SER A 62 1.06 -15.53 -0.31
CA SER A 62 -0.33 -15.44 -0.75
C SER A 62 -0.49 -16.08 -2.14
N PRO A 63 -1.03 -17.32 -2.26
CA PRO A 63 -1.05 -18.02 -3.54
C PRO A 63 -1.99 -17.34 -4.54
N GLY A 64 -1.52 -17.15 -5.78
CA GLY A 64 -2.30 -16.49 -6.83
C GLY A 64 -2.24 -14.96 -6.81
N SER A 65 -1.53 -14.37 -5.83
CA SER A 65 -1.16 -12.96 -5.88
C SER A 65 -0.15 -12.71 -7.01
N LYS A 66 -0.24 -11.54 -7.65
CA LYS A 66 0.65 -11.18 -8.76
C LYS A 66 0.74 -9.67 -8.96
N LEU A 67 1.88 -9.23 -9.47
CA LEU A 67 2.12 -7.84 -9.86
C LEU A 67 2.31 -7.77 -11.38
N ILE A 68 1.46 -7.00 -12.06
CA ILE A 68 1.49 -6.82 -13.51
C ILE A 68 1.94 -5.40 -13.82
N THR A 69 2.87 -5.26 -14.76
CA THR A 69 3.37 -3.96 -15.20
C THR A 69 2.90 -3.62 -16.61
N TYR A 70 2.67 -2.34 -16.85
CA TYR A 70 2.21 -1.80 -18.13
C TYR A 70 3.08 -0.61 -18.53
N LYS A 71 3.45 -0.52 -19.80
CA LYS A 71 4.19 0.61 -20.38
C LYS A 71 3.28 1.28 -21.41
N ASN A 72 2.93 2.54 -21.19
CA ASN A 72 2.07 3.32 -22.09
C ASN A 72 0.72 2.64 -22.44
N GLY A 73 0.21 1.78 -21.56
CA GLY A 73 -1.04 1.03 -21.76
C GLY A 73 -0.86 -0.40 -22.26
N GLU A 74 0.34 -0.80 -22.69
CA GLU A 74 0.63 -2.17 -23.12
C GLU A 74 1.15 -3.02 -21.96
N ILE A 75 0.67 -4.27 -21.86
CA ILE A 75 1.13 -5.24 -20.86
C ILE A 75 2.60 -5.56 -21.13
N GLN A 76 3.44 -5.32 -20.14
CA GLN A 76 4.84 -5.73 -20.18
C GLN A 76 4.99 -7.18 -19.72
N GLY A 77 4.26 -7.57 -18.67
CA GLY A 77 4.18 -8.94 -18.18
C GLY A 77 3.90 -8.99 -16.69
N ILE A 78 3.95 -10.21 -16.14
CA ILE A 78 3.91 -10.44 -14.70
C ILE A 78 5.32 -10.25 -14.15
N MET A 79 5.49 -9.31 -13.24
CA MET A 79 6.77 -8.98 -12.62
C MET A 79 7.04 -9.86 -11.40
N PHE A 80 6.00 -10.18 -10.62
CA PHE A 80 6.08 -11.07 -9.47
C PHE A 80 4.80 -11.91 -9.38
N THR A 81 4.94 -13.17 -8.98
CA THR A 81 3.84 -14.04 -8.54
C THR A 81 4.11 -14.52 -7.13
N ASP A 82 3.03 -14.88 -6.44
CA ASP A 82 3.06 -15.50 -5.11
C ASP A 82 3.86 -14.61 -4.14
N ILE A 83 3.39 -13.37 -4.04
CA ILE A 83 3.89 -12.32 -3.17
C ILE A 83 3.53 -12.68 -1.72
N PHE A 84 4.38 -12.28 -0.76
CA PHE A 84 4.10 -12.50 0.66
C PHE A 84 2.85 -11.72 1.11
N GLU A 85 2.09 -12.26 2.04
CA GLU A 85 0.97 -11.62 2.70
C GLU A 85 1.44 -10.41 3.52
N GLY A 86 0.64 -9.35 3.52
CA GLY A 86 0.94 -8.10 4.20
C GLY A 86 0.34 -6.89 3.51
N VAL A 87 0.52 -5.73 4.12
CA VAL A 87 0.08 -4.44 3.58
C VAL A 87 1.19 -3.89 2.69
N TYR A 88 0.89 -3.67 1.41
CA TYR A 88 1.85 -3.11 0.45
C TYR A 88 1.50 -1.67 0.12
N HIS A 89 2.49 -0.79 0.25
CA HIS A 89 2.38 0.61 -0.15
C HIS A 89 3.10 0.85 -1.48
N PRO A 90 2.51 1.65 -2.40
CA PRO A 90 3.21 2.01 -3.63
C PRO A 90 4.40 2.92 -3.30
N SER A 91 5.59 2.46 -3.65
CA SER A 91 6.85 3.15 -3.34
C SER A 91 7.55 3.63 -4.61
N VAL A 92 8.16 4.81 -4.54
CA VAL A 92 9.00 5.38 -5.60
C VAL A 92 10.37 5.70 -5.01
N SER A 93 11.42 5.15 -5.63
CA SER A 93 12.80 5.48 -5.31
C SER A 93 13.37 6.39 -6.39
N LEU A 94 14.06 7.46 -5.98
CA LEU A 94 14.63 8.48 -6.86
C LEU A 94 16.16 8.43 -6.78
N TYR A 95 16.82 8.60 -7.93
CA TYR A 95 18.27 8.67 -8.01
C TYR A 95 18.71 9.96 -8.71
N LYS A 96 19.59 10.75 -8.06
CA LYS A 96 20.07 12.06 -8.54
C LYS A 96 18.89 12.99 -8.87
N ASN A 97 18.92 13.67 -10.02
CA ASN A 97 17.95 14.68 -10.44
C ASN A 97 16.71 14.08 -11.14
N ALA A 98 16.30 12.87 -10.74
CA ALA A 98 15.13 12.21 -11.31
C ALA A 98 13.84 12.94 -10.89
N THR A 99 12.95 13.18 -11.86
CA THR A 99 11.61 13.75 -11.61
C THR A 99 10.57 12.73 -12.03
N VAL A 100 9.67 12.40 -11.12
CA VAL A 100 8.57 11.45 -11.34
C VAL A 100 7.27 12.12 -10.90
N SER A 101 6.21 11.91 -11.67
CA SER A 101 4.85 12.30 -11.30
C SER A 101 4.00 11.03 -11.25
N VAL A 102 3.26 10.87 -10.16
CA VAL A 102 2.41 9.70 -9.92
C VAL A 102 0.95 10.11 -10.03
N ASN A 103 0.14 9.27 -10.66
CA ASN A 103 -1.32 9.43 -10.75
C ASN A 103 -1.99 8.22 -10.09
N PHE A 104 -2.59 8.42 -8.92
CA PHE A 104 -3.29 7.40 -8.14
C PHE A 104 -4.73 7.13 -8.59
N GLY A 105 -5.19 7.84 -9.63
CA GLY A 105 -6.55 7.75 -10.15
C GLY A 105 -7.49 8.84 -9.63
N PRO A 106 -8.79 8.77 -9.94
CA PRO A 106 -9.43 7.72 -10.74
C PRO A 106 -9.20 7.88 -12.26
N ASN A 107 -8.81 9.06 -12.71
CA ASN A 107 -8.67 9.38 -14.14
C ASN A 107 -7.31 8.96 -14.69
N PHE A 108 -7.22 7.75 -15.24
CA PHE A 108 -6.00 7.23 -15.85
C PHE A 108 -5.90 7.55 -17.34
N LYS A 109 -4.70 7.93 -17.81
CA LYS A 109 -4.45 8.08 -19.26
C LYS A 109 -4.63 6.77 -20.03
N TYR A 110 -4.23 5.65 -19.41
CA TYR A 110 -4.32 4.30 -20.00
C TYR A 110 -4.97 3.36 -18.98
N PRO A 111 -6.31 3.29 -18.87
CA PRO A 111 -6.98 2.38 -17.95
C PRO A 111 -6.64 0.91 -18.31
N PRO A 112 -6.47 0.02 -17.32
CA PRO A 112 -6.25 -1.40 -17.59
C PRO A 112 -7.50 -1.99 -18.25
N LYS A 113 -7.33 -2.79 -19.30
CA LYS A 113 -8.45 -3.44 -20.02
C LYS A 113 -8.50 -4.95 -19.78
N ASP A 114 -7.33 -5.56 -19.67
CA ASP A 114 -7.14 -7.02 -19.62
C ASP A 114 -7.06 -7.55 -18.18
N CYS A 115 -7.40 -6.68 -17.25
CA CYS A 115 -7.25 -6.81 -15.83
C CYS A 115 -8.67 -6.69 -15.29
N GLY A 116 -9.12 -7.63 -14.45
CA GLY A 116 -10.51 -7.73 -13.97
C GLY A 116 -10.99 -6.49 -13.20
N PRO A 117 -12.00 -6.60 -12.33
CA PRO A 117 -12.40 -5.46 -11.51
C PRO A 117 -11.18 -4.92 -10.74
N TYR A 118 -10.90 -3.63 -10.91
CA TYR A 118 -9.78 -2.95 -10.29
C TYR A 118 -10.25 -1.71 -9.55
N THR A 119 -9.56 -1.40 -8.45
CA THR A 119 -9.83 -0.22 -7.63
C THR A 119 -8.65 0.75 -7.76
N PRO A 120 -8.87 2.05 -8.03
CA PRO A 120 -7.80 3.03 -8.03
C PRO A 120 -7.24 3.23 -6.62
N MET A 121 -5.96 3.56 -6.51
CA MET A 121 -5.33 3.85 -5.22
C MET A 121 -5.98 5.03 -4.49
N SER A 122 -6.54 6.00 -5.23
CA SER A 122 -7.29 7.11 -4.63
C SER A 122 -8.51 6.64 -3.81
N ARG A 123 -9.15 5.53 -4.20
CA ARG A 123 -10.26 4.94 -3.46
C ARG A 123 -9.76 4.18 -2.23
N ALA A 124 -8.68 3.41 -2.37
CA ALA A 124 -8.07 2.69 -1.25
C ALA A 124 -7.63 3.65 -0.13
N ALA A 125 -7.11 4.83 -0.47
CA ALA A 125 -6.81 5.87 0.52
C ALA A 125 -8.07 6.36 1.26
N GLY A 126 -9.20 6.50 0.54
CA GLY A 126 -10.49 6.84 1.13
C GLY A 126 -11.01 5.77 2.09
N GLU A 127 -10.93 4.50 1.70
CA GLU A 127 -11.32 3.35 2.52
C GLU A 127 -10.45 3.26 3.78
N ALA A 128 -9.12 3.40 3.64
CA ALA A 128 -8.21 3.41 4.79
C ALA A 128 -8.50 4.54 5.78
N MET A 129 -8.84 5.75 5.31
CA MET A 129 -9.22 6.85 6.20
C MET A 129 -10.47 6.51 7.02
N VAL A 130 -11.46 5.86 6.40
CA VAL A 130 -12.69 5.44 7.11
C VAL A 130 -12.37 4.34 8.11
N GLU A 131 -11.57 3.35 7.71
CA GLU A 131 -11.15 2.26 8.60
C GLU A 131 -10.40 2.77 9.83
N TYR A 132 -9.42 3.65 9.66
CA TYR A 132 -8.69 4.24 10.78
C TYR A 132 -9.59 5.09 11.69
N SER A 133 -10.49 5.88 11.10
CA SER A 133 -11.44 6.69 11.88
C SER A 133 -12.37 5.81 12.73
N LEU A 134 -12.84 4.69 12.17
CA LEU A 134 -13.68 3.74 12.90
C LEU A 134 -12.88 3.00 13.98
N ALA A 135 -11.64 2.62 13.68
CA ALA A 135 -10.74 1.99 14.65
C ALA A 135 -10.47 2.91 15.84
N ASP A 136 -10.23 4.21 15.59
CA ASP A 136 -10.10 5.21 16.65
C ASP A 136 -11.38 5.29 17.50
N VAL A 137 -12.55 5.38 16.87
CA VAL A 137 -13.83 5.44 17.61
C VAL A 137 -14.03 4.21 18.49
N ILE A 138 -13.77 3.01 17.96
CA ILE A 138 -13.88 1.75 18.71
C ILE A 138 -12.90 1.75 19.88
N TYR A 139 -11.64 2.13 19.64
CA TYR A 139 -10.62 2.20 20.69
C TYR A 139 -11.03 3.12 21.84
N HIS A 140 -11.58 4.30 21.55
CA HIS A 140 -12.01 5.24 22.60
C HIS A 140 -13.21 4.73 23.40
N ILE A 141 -14.14 4.00 22.74
CA ILE A 141 -15.28 3.37 23.41
C ILE A 141 -14.80 2.25 24.34
N GLU A 142 -13.86 1.41 23.89
CA GLU A 142 -13.34 0.29 24.68
C GLU A 142 -12.50 0.73 25.88
N ASN A 143 -11.82 1.88 25.79
CA ASN A 143 -10.89 2.38 26.80
C ASN A 143 -11.42 3.61 27.57
N GLU A 144 -12.74 3.83 27.56
CA GLU A 144 -13.36 4.95 28.27
C GLU A 144 -13.01 4.92 29.77
N GLY A 145 -12.37 5.98 30.26
CA GLY A 145 -11.94 6.11 31.67
C GLY A 145 -10.58 5.48 32.02
N ASN A 146 -9.89 4.87 31.06
CA ASN A 146 -8.57 4.24 31.26
C ASN A 146 -7.47 4.86 30.37
N THR A 147 -7.71 6.06 29.85
CA THR A 147 -6.77 6.79 29.01
C THR A 147 -5.66 7.43 29.86
N PRO A 148 -4.37 7.30 29.47
CA PRO A 148 -3.29 7.95 30.18
C PRO A 148 -3.48 9.47 30.17
N GLU A 149 -3.40 10.11 31.35
CA GLU A 149 -3.38 11.57 31.45
C GLU A 149 -2.09 12.13 30.81
N PHE A 150 -2.22 13.24 30.08
CA PHE A 150 -1.14 13.93 29.37
C PHE A 150 -0.29 14.83 30.27
#